data_AF-A0A850PR78-F1
#
_entry.id   AF-A0A850PR78-F1
#
_cell.length_a   1.000
_cell.length_b   1.000
_cell.length_c   1.000
_cell.angle_alpha   90.00
_cell.angle_beta   90.00
_cell.angle_gamma   90.00
#
_symmetry.space_group_name_H-M   'P 1'
#
loop_
_entity.id
_entity.type
_entity.pdbx_description
1 polymer ?
#
loop_
_entity_poly.entity_id
_entity_poly.type
_entity_poly.pdbx_seq_one_letter_code
_entity_poly.pdbx_strand_id
1 'polypeptide(L)'
;MHARLSADTDLIRAYGSTTAGHAADLDAVAARLSAVSAPTLGPVGARFQAALVRAAEREAGVVADLGGSLAAARTAATGTARAYEVTDADAGARLTGRW
;
A
#
# COMPACT_ATOMS: atom_id res chain seq x y z
N MET A 1 22.71 -30.41 0.06
CA MET A 1 21.38 -29.93 -0.42
C MET A 1 21.28 -28.45 -0.05
N HIS A 2 21.77 -27.55 -0.91
CA HIS A 2 21.64 -26.12 -0.65
C HIS A 2 20.18 -25.75 -0.82
N ALA A 3 19.51 -25.41 0.28
CA ALA A 3 18.15 -24.89 0.25
C ALA A 3 18.17 -23.64 -0.64
N ARG A 4 17.58 -23.76 -1.83
CA ARG A 4 17.40 -22.65 -2.75
C ARG A 4 16.38 -21.73 -2.09
N LEU A 5 16.86 -20.83 -1.24
CA LEU A 5 16.09 -19.70 -0.70
C LEU A 5 15.90 -18.67 -1.82
N SER A 6 15.42 -19.13 -2.97
CA SER A 6 15.11 -18.29 -4.12
C SER A 6 13.69 -17.81 -3.92
N ALA A 7 13.51 -16.83 -3.05
CA ALA A 7 12.29 -16.03 -3.12
C ALA A 7 12.26 -15.42 -4.52
N ASP A 8 11.15 -15.62 -5.24
CA ASP A 8 10.97 -15.04 -6.57
C ASP A 8 10.84 -13.53 -6.43
N THR A 9 11.95 -12.83 -6.69
CA THR A 9 12.07 -11.38 -6.55
C THR A 9 11.19 -10.63 -7.54
N ASP A 10 10.84 -11.24 -8.68
CA ASP A 10 9.90 -10.67 -9.64
C ASP A 10 8.47 -10.76 -9.10
N LEU A 11 8.11 -11.85 -8.42
CA LEU A 11 6.86 -11.96 -7.67
C LEU A 11 6.76 -10.91 -6.55
N ILE A 12 7.85 -10.70 -5.79
CA ILE A 12 7.90 -9.68 -4.73
C ILE A 12 7.75 -8.27 -5.32
N ARG A 13 8.39 -7.99 -6.48
CA ARG A 13 8.28 -6.70 -7.17
C ARG A 13 6.88 -6.49 -7.75
N ALA A 14 6.27 -7.52 -8.33
CA ALA A 14 4.90 -7.50 -8.84
C ALA A 14 3.89 -7.24 -7.71
N TYR A 15 4.08 -7.88 -6.55
CA TYR A 15 3.30 -7.60 -5.35
C TYR A 15 3.42 -6.14 -4.90
N GLY A 16 4.65 -5.60 -4.85
CA GLY A 16 4.91 -4.20 -4.52
C GLY A 16 4.27 -3.22 -5.52
N SER A 17 4.29 -3.52 -6.82
CA SER A 17 3.65 -2.70 -7.85
C SER A 17 2.13 -2.71 -7.76
N THR A 18 1.54 -3.88 -7.54
CA THR A 18 0.08 -4.05 -7.37
C THR A 18 -0.40 -3.29 -6.14
N THR A 19 0.33 -3.43 -5.03
CA THR A 19 0.09 -2.73 -3.78
C THR A 19 0.15 -1.20 -3.94
N ALA A 20 1.05 -0.70 -4.80
CA ALA A 20 1.13 0.72 -5.11
C ALA A 20 -0.09 1.23 -5.90
N GLY A 21 -0.58 0.43 -6.86
CA GLY A 21 -1.80 0.74 -7.60
C GLY A 21 -3.02 0.82 -6.67
N HIS A 22 -3.18 -0.18 -5.79
CA HIS A 22 -4.25 -0.18 -4.80
C HIS A 22 -4.17 1.01 -3.83
N ALA A 23 -2.98 1.41 -3.40
CA ALA A 23 -2.82 2.59 -2.54
C ALA A 23 -3.27 3.88 -3.25
N ALA A 24 -2.90 4.06 -4.52
CA ALA A 24 -3.31 5.22 -5.31
C ALA A 24 -4.83 5.26 -5.55
N ASP A 25 -5.45 4.09 -5.80
CA ASP A 25 -6.90 3.99 -5.95
C ASP A 25 -7.64 4.34 -4.65
N LEU A 26 -7.12 3.89 -3.50
CA LEU A 26 -7.66 4.23 -2.19
C LEU A 26 -7.51 5.73 -1.89
N ASP A 27 -6.36 6.33 -2.19
CA ASP A 27 -6.17 7.79 -2.03
C ASP A 27 -7.17 8.57 -2.89
N ALA A 28 -7.44 8.13 -4.12
CA ALA A 28 -8.43 8.75 -4.99
C ALA A 28 -9.86 8.60 -4.45
N VAL A 29 -10.19 7.47 -3.83
CA VAL A 29 -11.49 7.25 -3.16
C VAL A 29 -11.62 8.12 -1.92
N ALA A 30 -10.58 8.21 -1.09
CA ALA A 30 -10.55 9.07 0.09
C ALA A 30 -10.75 10.54 -0.30
N ALA A 31 -10.05 11.01 -1.34
CA ALA A 31 -10.22 12.37 -1.85
C ALA A 31 -11.67 12.65 -2.34
N ARG A 32 -12.30 11.68 -3.01
CA ARG A 32 -13.70 11.78 -3.43
C ARG A 32 -14.66 11.84 -2.24
N LEU A 33 -14.44 11.00 -1.22
CA LEU A 33 -15.25 11.00 0.01
C LEU A 33 -15.12 12.32 0.76
N SER A 34 -13.91 12.85 0.89
CA SER A 34 -13.67 14.16 1.52
C SER A 34 -14.27 15.33 0.73
N ALA A 35 -14.45 15.18 -0.58
CA ALA A 35 -15.08 16.17 -1.43
C ALA A 35 -16.63 16.11 -1.40
N VAL A 36 -17.23 15.14 -0.71
CA VAL A 36 -18.70 15.05 -0.58
C VAL A 36 -19.20 16.22 0.26
N SER A 37 -19.68 17.27 -0.41
CA SER A 37 -20.46 18.32 0.25
C SER A 37 -21.89 17.81 0.46
N ALA A 38 -22.31 17.69 1.71
CA ALA A 38 -23.65 17.25 2.00
C ALA A 38 -24.69 18.33 1.61
N PRO A 39 -25.81 17.98 0.96
CA PRO A 39 -26.81 18.95 0.53
C PRO A 39 -27.43 19.68 1.73
N THR A 40 -27.80 20.95 1.55
CA THR A 40 -28.42 21.77 2.59
C THR A 40 -29.87 21.31 2.82
N LEU A 41 -30.06 20.38 3.76
CA LEU A 41 -31.36 19.75 4.03
C LEU A 41 -32.24 20.55 5.01
N GLY A 42 -31.90 21.82 5.24
CA GLY A 42 -32.58 22.68 6.22
C GLY A 42 -32.42 22.20 7.68
N PRO A 43 -33.13 22.82 8.64
CA PRO A 43 -32.95 22.57 10.08
C PRO A 43 -33.22 21.12 10.49
N VAL A 44 -34.20 20.49 9.84
CA VAL A 44 -34.60 19.10 10.11
C VAL A 44 -33.52 18.11 9.65
N GLY A 45 -32.87 18.38 8.52
CA GLY A 45 -31.82 17.53 7.98
C GLY A 45 -30.41 17.81 8.50
N ALA A 46 -30.20 18.88 9.28
CA ALA A 46 -28.88 19.28 9.78
C ALA A 46 -28.18 18.16 10.58
N ARG A 47 -28.92 17.40 11.39
CA ARG A 47 -28.37 16.27 12.15
C ARG A 47 -27.93 15.13 11.25
N PHE A 48 -28.73 14.82 10.21
CA PHE A 48 -28.38 13.82 9.21
C PHE A 48 -27.16 14.26 8.40
N GLN A 49 -27.12 15.53 7.98
CA GLN A 49 -26.00 16.14 7.27
C GLN A 49 -24.69 16.03 8.08
N ALA A 50 -24.74 16.39 9.37
CA ALA A 50 -23.59 16.26 10.26
C ALA A 50 -23.19 14.80 10.55
N ALA A 51 -24.14 13.86 10.54
CA ALA A 51 -23.84 12.43 10.65
C ALA A 51 -23.16 11.91 9.36
N LEU A 52 -23.65 12.32 8.19
CA LEU A 52 -23.10 11.95 6.89
C LEU A 52 -21.67 12.47 6.71
N VAL A 53 -21.42 13.74 7.04
CA VAL A 53 -20.08 14.33 6.96
C VAL A 53 -19.09 13.57 7.86
N ARG A 54 -19.46 13.32 9.12
CA ARG A 54 -18.60 12.56 10.04
C ARG A 54 -18.36 11.12 9.60
N ALA A 55 -19.35 10.48 8.97
CA ALA A 55 -19.19 9.14 8.41
C ALA A 55 -18.22 9.17 7.23
N ALA A 56 -18.37 10.12 6.30
CA ALA A 56 -17.48 10.30 5.17
C ALA A 56 -16.04 10.62 5.59
N GLU A 57 -15.84 11.49 6.58
CA GLU A 57 -14.54 11.79 7.17
C GLU A 57 -13.88 10.57 7.81
N ARG A 58 -14.66 9.78 8.58
CA ARG A 58 -14.17 8.55 9.20
C ARG A 58 -13.75 7.53 8.15
N GLU A 59 -14.56 7.34 7.12
CA GLU A 59 -14.29 6.37 6.06
C GLU A 59 -13.09 6.80 5.21
N ALA A 60 -12.97 8.09 4.90
CA ALA A 60 -11.78 8.64 4.27
C ALA A 60 -10.50 8.39 5.11
N GLY A 61 -10.58 8.55 6.43
CA GLY A 61 -9.47 8.24 7.33
C GLY A 61 -9.06 6.76 7.30
N VAL A 62 -10.03 5.85 7.37
CA VAL A 62 -9.77 4.40 7.29
C VAL A 62 -9.13 4.01 5.96
N VAL A 63 -9.61 4.60 4.85
CA VAL A 63 -9.05 4.38 3.52
C VAL A 63 -7.61 4.90 3.42
N ALA A 64 -7.32 6.07 3.99
CA ALA A 64 -5.97 6.63 4.03
C ALA A 64 -5.01 5.76 4.87
N ASP A 65 -5.44 5.26 6.03
CA ASP A 65 -4.64 4.36 6.86
C ASP A 65 -4.32 3.04 6.14
N LEU A 66 -5.27 2.51 5.36
CA LEU A 66 -5.05 1.35 4.52
C LEU A 66 -4.05 1.65 3.40
N GLY A 67 -4.17 2.80 2.74
CA GLY A 67 -3.20 3.28 1.75
C GLY A 67 -1.77 3.37 2.32
N GLY A 68 -1.64 3.92 3.53
CA GLY A 68 -0.36 3.97 4.26
C GLY A 68 0.20 2.58 4.58
N SER A 69 -0.66 1.64 4.99
CA SER A 69 -0.26 0.25 5.26
C SER A 69 0.24 -0.46 4.00
N LEU A 70 -0.41 -0.24 2.86
CA LEU A 70 0.02 -0.75 1.56
C LEU A 70 1.36 -0.13 1.13
N ALA A 71 1.55 1.18 1.32
CA ALA A 71 2.83 1.84 1.03
C ALA A 71 3.98 1.27 1.89
N ALA A 72 3.73 0.96 3.16
CA ALA A 72 4.68 0.28 4.03
C ALA A 72 4.99 -1.14 3.54
N ALA A 73 3.97 -1.91 3.15
CA ALA A 73 4.14 -3.24 2.58
C ALA A 73 4.97 -3.23 1.29
N ARG A 74 4.77 -2.25 0.41
CA ARG A 74 5.60 -2.03 -0.79
C ARG A 74 7.06 -1.78 -0.43
N THR A 75 7.32 -0.93 0.56
CA THR A 75 8.68 -0.61 1.03
C THR A 75 9.37 -1.86 1.55
N ALA A 76 8.67 -2.65 2.38
CA ALA A 76 9.16 -3.92 2.90
C ALA A 76 9.44 -4.95 1.79
N ALA A 77 8.53 -5.10 0.83
CA ALA A 77 8.70 -5.98 -0.32
C ALA A 77 9.93 -5.58 -1.15
N THR A 78 10.08 -4.30 -1.46
CA THR A 78 11.23 -3.79 -2.24
C THR A 78 12.55 -4.00 -1.49
N GLY A 79 12.58 -3.74 -0.18
CA GLY A 79 13.75 -3.99 0.66
C GLY A 79 14.11 -5.48 0.72
N THR A 80 13.11 -6.35 0.83
CA THR A 80 13.28 -7.80 0.87
C THR A 80 13.83 -8.32 -0.45
N ALA A 81 13.26 -7.90 -1.59
CA ALA A 81 13.75 -8.30 -2.91
C ALA A 81 15.23 -7.92 -3.11
N ARG A 82 15.61 -6.69 -2.73
CA ARG A 82 17.00 -6.23 -2.79
C ARG A 82 17.93 -7.05 -1.90
N ALA A 83 17.49 -7.44 -0.70
CA ALA A 83 18.29 -8.29 0.18
C ALA A 83 18.54 -9.67 -0.42
N TYR A 84 17.53 -10.26 -1.08
CA TYR A 84 17.69 -11.52 -1.82
C TYR A 84 18.66 -11.37 -2.99
N GLU A 85 18.51 -10.33 -3.82
CA GLU A 85 19.42 -10.07 -4.96
C GLU A 85 20.88 -9.92 -4.50
N VAL A 86 21.13 -9.19 -3.40
CA VAL A 86 22.48 -9.02 -2.84
C VAL A 86 23.03 -10.34 -2.30
N THR A 87 22.21 -11.12 -1.60
CA THR A 87 22.65 -12.40 -1.03
C THR A 87 22.94 -13.44 -2.12
N ASP A 88 22.14 -13.47 -3.18
CA ASP A 88 22.35 -14.35 -4.33
C ASP A 88 23.61 -13.96 -5.11
N ALA A 89 23.83 -12.65 -5.32
CA ALA A 89 25.04 -12.13 -5.95
C ALA A 89 26.30 -12.45 -5.14
N ASP A 90 26.26 -12.28 -3.81
CA ASP A 90 27.35 -12.67 -2.92
C ASP A 90 27.60 -14.17 -3.05
N ALA A 91 26.58 -15.02 -2.87
CA ALA A 91 26.73 -16.47 -3.00
C ALA A 91 27.32 -16.88 -4.37
N GLY A 92 26.91 -16.24 -5.47
CA GLY A 92 27.48 -16.46 -6.81
C GLY A 92 28.95 -16.05 -6.92
N ALA A 93 29.33 -14.91 -6.33
CA ALA A 93 30.72 -14.44 -6.27
C ALA A 93 31.63 -15.45 -5.53
N ARG A 94 31.13 -15.99 -4.40
CA ARG A 94 31.82 -17.02 -3.60
C ARG A 94 32.02 -18.32 -4.40
N LEU A 95 31.01 -18.74 -5.17
CA LEU A 95 31.05 -19.95 -5.99
C LEU A 95 31.96 -19.83 -7.22
N THR A 96 32.08 -18.63 -7.78
CA THR A 96 32.93 -18.36 -8.96
C THR A 96 34.37 -17.99 -8.60
N GLY A 97 34.73 -17.99 -7.30
CA GLY A 97 36.07 -17.65 -6.82
C GLY A 97 36.43 -16.18 -7.02
N ARG A 98 35.43 -15.33 -7.28
CA ARG A 98 35.58 -13.90 -7.56
C ARG A 98 35.23 -13.15 -6.28
N TRP A 99 36.21 -13.00 -5.40
CA TRP A 99 36.10 -12.24 -4.16
C TRP A 99 36.67 -10.84 -4.36
#